data_AF-A0A7S2X701-F1
#
_entry.id   AF-A0A7S2X701-F1
#
_cell.length_a   1.000
_cell.length_b   1.000
_cell.length_c   1.000
_cell.angle_alpha   90.00
_cell.angle_beta   90.00
_cell.angle_gamma   90.00
#
_symmetry.space_group_name_H-M   'P 1'
#
loop_
_entity.id
_entity.type
_entity.pdbx_description
1 polymer ?
#
loop_
_entity_poly.entity_id
_entity_poly.type
_entity_poly.pdbx_seq_one_letter_code
_entity_poly.pdbx_strand_id
1 'polypeptide(L)'
;GGGDMKTFRIRLLILGENEKPESLRIELSCEDDLFFHYFHTIDGTGFDHLRGRQKLRIEFKSFPGVIINTLNKCIKEPRTYMSVLNLQNGTGRLDFVQNMEYKFVELLSLRFTKSPDEFVRQQVSHRFKVLKEEKEVLKAKLDSMNKLIRLRNPSLLLQMGKMLQKPKSNETQAAR
;
A
#
# COMPACT_ATOMS: atom_id res chain seq x y z
N GLY A 1 -10.37 15.34 -16.99
CA GLY A 1 -9.58 14.22 -17.51
C GLY A 1 -9.43 13.23 -16.39
N GLY A 2 -10.10 12.07 -16.49
CA GLY A 2 -10.16 11.10 -15.40
C GLY A 2 -8.82 10.42 -15.19
N GLY A 3 -8.26 10.58 -14.00
CA GLY A 3 -7.20 9.70 -13.50
C GLY A 3 -7.84 8.52 -12.78
N ASP A 4 -7.26 7.34 -12.94
CA ASP A 4 -7.70 6.15 -12.20
C ASP A 4 -7.36 6.30 -10.72
N MET A 5 -8.35 6.08 -9.86
CA MET A 5 -8.12 6.03 -8.42
C MET A 5 -7.53 4.66 -8.08
N LYS A 6 -6.27 4.65 -7.64
CA LYS A 6 -5.56 3.44 -7.20
C LYS A 6 -5.10 3.58 -5.76
N THR A 7 -5.12 2.46 -5.04
CA THR A 7 -4.56 2.38 -3.69
C THR A 7 -3.07 2.04 -3.79
N PHE A 8 -2.24 2.87 -3.19
CA PHE A 8 -0.81 2.64 -3.09
C PHE A 8 -0.42 2.33 -1.65
N ARG A 9 0.43 1.33 -1.48
CA ARG A 9 1.11 1.05 -0.22
C ARG A 9 2.35 1.94 -0.13
N ILE A 10 2.43 2.71 0.94
CA ILE A 10 3.51 3.66 1.19
C ILE A 10 4.34 3.20 2.38
N ARG A 11 5.66 3.10 2.22
CA ARG A 11 6.61 2.82 3.30
C ARG A 11 7.50 4.02 3.54
N LEU A 12 7.68 4.40 4.79
CA LEU A 12 8.66 5.40 5.21
C LEU A 12 9.76 4.67 6.00
N LEU A 13 11.00 4.84 5.55
CA LEU A 13 12.19 4.25 6.13
C LEU A 13 13.11 5.39 6.54
N ILE A 14 13.45 5.45 7.83
CA ILE A 14 14.34 6.47 8.38
C ILE A 14 15.68 5.78 8.67
N LEU A 15 16.76 6.35 8.17
CA LEU A 15 18.13 5.99 8.53
C LEU A 15 18.63 6.97 9.60
N GLY A 16 19.28 6.46 10.64
CA GLY A 16 19.73 7.23 11.79
C GLY A 16 18.74 7.24 12.96
N GLU A 17 18.97 8.12 13.92
CA GLU A 17 18.12 8.27 15.11
C GLU A 17 16.90 9.17 14.81
N ASN A 18 15.79 8.97 15.52
CA ASN A 18 14.58 9.78 15.29
C ASN A 18 14.80 11.29 15.48
N GLU A 19 15.64 11.68 16.45
CA GLU A 19 15.97 13.09 16.73
C GLU A 19 17.02 13.65 15.76
N LYS A 20 17.77 12.77 15.08
CA LYS A 20 18.85 13.10 14.15
C LYS A 20 18.81 12.18 12.93
N PRO A 21 17.76 12.29 12.08
CA PRO A 21 17.67 11.45 10.91
C PRO A 21 18.77 11.82 9.91
N GLU A 22 19.46 10.81 9.40
CA GLU A 22 20.49 10.96 8.38
C GLU A 22 19.84 11.01 6.99
N SER A 23 18.87 10.12 6.76
CA SER A 23 18.15 10.04 5.50
C SER A 23 16.72 9.53 5.70
N LEU A 24 15.81 10.02 4.87
CA LEU A 24 14.45 9.54 4.74
C LEU A 24 14.28 8.92 3.35
N ARG A 25 13.77 7.70 3.32
CA ARG A 25 13.34 7.01 2.10
C ARG A 25 11.84 6.75 2.14
N ILE A 26 11.15 7.19 1.11
CA ILE A 26 9.71 6.98 0.92
C ILE A 26 9.55 6.06 -0.29
N GLU A 27 8.80 4.98 -0.14
CA GLU A 27 8.56 4.02 -1.21
C GLU A 27 7.07 3.89 -1.50
N LEU A 28 6.73 3.87 -2.77
CA LEU A 28 5.38 3.64 -3.30
C LEU A 28 5.36 2.28 -3.99
N SER A 29 4.37 1.47 -3.65
CA SER A 29 4.09 0.20 -4.31
C SER A 29 2.59 0.01 -4.53
N CYS A 30 2.22 -0.77 -5.53
CA CYS A 30 0.82 -1.11 -5.81
C CYS A 30 0.63 -2.62 -5.64
N GLU A 31 -0.52 -3.05 -5.12
CA GLU A 31 -0.82 -4.48 -5.01
C GLU A 31 -1.35 -5.06 -6.33
N ASP A 32 -1.99 -4.22 -7.15
CA ASP A 32 -2.48 -4.59 -8.49
C ASP A 32 -1.36 -4.67 -9.53
N ASP A 33 -0.20 -4.06 -9.25
CA ASP A 33 0.99 -4.11 -10.10
C ASP A 33 2.24 -4.34 -9.25
N LEU A 34 2.70 -5.60 -9.22
CA LEU A 34 3.89 -6.03 -8.47
C LEU A 34 5.19 -5.37 -8.97
N PHE A 35 5.22 -4.91 -10.21
CA PHE A 35 6.39 -4.22 -10.79
C PHE A 35 6.35 -2.71 -10.56
N PHE A 36 5.24 -2.19 -10.04
CA PHE A 36 5.11 -0.81 -9.62
C PHE A 36 5.89 -0.59 -8.32
N HIS A 37 7.11 -0.06 -8.45
CA HIS A 37 7.89 0.38 -7.30
C HIS A 37 8.63 1.68 -7.63
N TYR A 38 8.31 2.71 -6.86
CA TYR A 38 8.91 4.03 -6.97
C TYR A 38 9.44 4.44 -5.60
N PHE A 39 10.54 5.17 -5.57
CA PHE A 39 11.09 5.66 -4.31
C PHE A 39 11.58 7.10 -4.41
N HIS A 40 11.58 7.77 -3.27
CA HIS A 40 12.20 9.08 -3.06
C HIS A 40 13.14 8.93 -1.87
N THR A 41 14.40 9.32 -2.04
CA THR A 41 15.38 9.37 -0.94
C THR A 41 15.87 10.80 -0.80
N ILE A 42 15.94 11.28 0.44
CA ILE A 42 16.34 12.64 0.77
C ILE A 42 17.11 12.64 2.09
N ASP A 43 18.22 13.35 2.13
CA ASP A 43 19.04 13.60 3.31
C ASP A 43 18.87 15.06 3.78
N GLY A 44 19.61 15.46 4.81
CA GLY A 44 19.54 16.83 5.34
C GLY A 44 19.80 17.91 4.28
N THR A 45 20.83 17.73 3.46
CA THR A 45 21.20 18.67 2.39
C THR A 45 20.12 18.75 1.32
N GLY A 46 19.62 17.61 0.85
CA GLY A 46 18.50 17.54 -0.09
C GLY A 46 17.23 18.17 0.47
N PHE A 47 16.98 18.01 1.77
CA PHE A 47 15.85 18.63 2.45
C PHE A 47 15.99 20.15 2.52
N ASP A 48 17.18 20.71 2.72
CA ASP A 48 17.37 22.17 2.70
C ASP A 48 17.01 22.78 1.35
N HIS A 49 17.37 22.11 0.25
CA HIS A 49 16.95 22.50 -1.09
C HIS A 49 15.43 22.38 -1.29
N LEU A 50 14.82 21.29 -0.81
CA LEU A 50 13.37 21.10 -0.87
C LEU A 50 12.64 22.18 -0.07
N ARG A 51 13.14 22.48 1.13
CA ARG A 51 12.64 23.49 2.06
C ARG A 51 12.65 24.86 1.42
N GLY A 52 13.75 25.27 0.78
CA GLY A 52 13.82 26.51 0.03
C GLY A 52 12.85 26.55 -1.15
N ARG A 53 12.83 25.49 -1.97
CA ARG A 53 12.00 25.42 -3.19
C ARG A 53 10.50 25.46 -2.89
N GLN A 54 10.05 24.77 -1.84
CA GLN A 54 8.64 24.65 -1.46
C GLN A 54 8.26 25.52 -0.26
N LYS A 55 9.16 26.42 0.17
CA LYS A 55 8.96 27.37 1.27
C LYS A 55 8.49 26.71 2.57
N LEU A 56 9.02 25.52 2.86
CA LEU A 56 8.71 24.79 4.10
C LEU A 56 9.33 25.52 5.30
N ARG A 57 8.65 25.50 6.44
CA ARG A 57 9.08 26.18 7.68
C ARG A 57 9.56 25.21 8.77
N ILE A 58 9.75 23.95 8.42
CA ILE A 58 10.09 22.88 9.36
C ILE A 58 11.57 22.49 9.24
N GLU A 59 12.06 21.81 10.26
CA GLU A 59 13.38 21.15 10.26
C GLU A 59 13.28 19.73 9.67
N PHE A 60 14.42 19.18 9.25
CA PHE A 60 14.47 17.84 8.67
C PHE A 60 13.94 16.76 9.61
N LYS A 61 14.23 16.86 10.91
CA LYS A 61 13.73 15.93 11.95
C LYS A 61 12.20 15.85 12.01
N SER A 62 11.51 16.94 11.68
CA SER A 62 10.04 16.99 11.68
C SER A 62 9.42 16.53 10.36
N PHE A 63 10.22 16.40 9.30
CA PHE A 63 9.72 16.12 7.96
C PHE A 63 9.01 14.76 7.82
N PRO A 64 9.52 13.64 8.39
CA PRO A 64 8.79 12.37 8.36
C PRO A 64 7.39 12.48 8.97
N GLY A 65 7.26 13.17 10.12
CA GLY A 65 5.98 13.39 10.79
C GLY A 65 5.01 14.21 9.94
N VAL A 66 5.49 15.23 9.22
CA VAL A 66 4.68 16.02 8.30
C VAL A 66 4.15 15.17 7.14
N ILE A 67 4.97 14.28 6.58
CA ILE A 67 4.54 13.36 5.51
C ILE A 67 3.46 12.41 6.04
N ILE A 68 3.67 11.78 7.20
CA ILE A 68 2.69 10.88 7.83
C ILE A 68 1.36 11.60 8.08
N ASN A 69 1.40 12.81 8.63
CA ASN A 69 0.19 13.60 8.88
C ASN A 69 -0.54 13.96 7.58
N THR A 70 0.20 14.33 6.53
CA THR A 70 -0.39 14.67 5.23
C THR A 70 -1.03 13.45 4.57
N LEU A 71 -0.38 12.28 4.64
CA LEU A 71 -0.92 11.00 4.19
C LEU A 71 -2.20 10.63 4.95
N ASN A 72 -2.17 10.73 6.27
CA ASN A 72 -3.33 10.45 7.12
C ASN A 72 -4.52 11.36 6.81
N LYS A 73 -4.27 12.63 6.48
CA LYS A 73 -5.32 13.55 6.02
C LYS A 73 -5.93 13.11 4.69
N CYS A 74 -5.11 12.68 3.73
CA CYS A 74 -5.61 12.16 2.45
C CYS A 74 -6.49 10.91 2.64
N ILE A 75 -6.18 10.07 3.64
CA ILE A 75 -6.97 8.87 3.96
C ILE A 75 -8.29 9.25 4.65
N LYS A 76 -8.25 10.15 5.63
CA LYS A 76 -9.42 10.49 6.46
C LYS A 76 -10.38 11.45 5.79
N GLU A 77 -9.87 12.35 4.95
CA GLU A 77 -10.60 13.47 4.36
C GLU A 77 -10.35 13.57 2.84
N PRO A 78 -10.65 12.52 2.04
CA PRO A 78 -10.25 12.44 0.63
C PRO A 78 -10.91 13.49 -0.30
N ARG A 79 -11.99 14.15 0.15
CA ARG A 79 -12.61 15.27 -0.59
C ARG A 79 -11.86 16.58 -0.41
N THR A 80 -11.15 16.72 0.71
CA THR A 80 -10.43 17.93 1.11
C THR A 80 -8.95 17.81 0.83
N TYR A 81 -8.35 16.64 1.09
CA TYR A 81 -6.94 16.37 0.87
C TYR A 81 -6.78 15.21 -0.10
N MET A 82 -5.99 15.41 -1.15
CA MET A 82 -5.76 14.43 -2.19
C MET A 82 -4.27 14.27 -2.43
N SER A 83 -3.86 13.06 -2.81
CA SER A 83 -2.55 12.79 -3.35
C SER A 83 -2.67 12.45 -4.83
N VAL A 84 -1.95 13.19 -5.68
CA VAL A 84 -1.96 13.03 -7.13
C VAL A 84 -0.58 12.57 -7.57
N LEU A 85 -0.50 11.39 -8.16
CA LEU A 85 0.75 10.84 -8.66
C LEU A 85 0.81 10.96 -10.19
N ASN A 86 1.73 11.80 -10.67
CA ASN A 86 2.01 11.99 -12.09
C ASN A 86 3.24 11.19 -12.48
N LEU A 87 3.12 10.25 -13.42
CA LEU A 87 4.23 9.41 -13.89
C LEU A 87 4.67 9.86 -15.28
N GLN A 88 5.96 10.13 -15.45
CA GLN A 88 6.55 10.53 -16.72
C GLN A 88 7.97 9.95 -16.86
N ASN A 89 8.22 9.21 -17.94
CA ASN A 89 9.56 8.74 -18.35
C ASN A 89 10.38 8.10 -17.21
N GLY A 90 9.77 7.23 -16.39
CA GLY A 90 10.44 6.56 -15.27
C GLY A 90 10.63 7.42 -14.02
N THR A 91 10.14 8.66 -14.03
CA THR A 91 10.03 9.52 -12.86
C THR A 91 8.57 9.64 -12.43
N GLY A 92 8.35 9.86 -11.14
CA GLY A 92 7.04 10.12 -10.56
C GLY A 92 7.06 11.44 -9.81
N ARG A 93 5.98 12.20 -9.86
CA ARG A 93 5.76 13.38 -9.03
C ARG A 93 4.50 13.17 -8.22
N LEU A 94 4.65 13.09 -6.90
CA LEU A 94 3.54 12.97 -5.97
C LEU A 94 3.24 14.34 -5.38
N ASP A 95 2.07 14.87 -5.70
CA ASP A 95 1.60 16.16 -5.24
C ASP A 95 0.51 15.95 -4.18
N PHE A 96 0.71 16.51 -2.99
CA PHE A 96 -0.33 16.61 -1.98
C PHE A 96 -1.09 17.90 -2.19
N VAL A 97 -2.40 17.80 -2.39
CA VAL A 97 -3.26 18.91 -2.79
C VAL A 97 -4.39 19.05 -1.80
N GLN A 98 -4.67 20.28 -1.40
CA GLN A 98 -5.86 20.63 -0.64
C GLN A 98 -6.90 21.26 -1.56
N ASN A 99 -8.12 20.75 -1.53
CA ASN A 99 -9.29 21.36 -2.14
C ASN A 99 -9.88 22.40 -1.19
N MET A 100 -9.83 23.67 -1.59
CA MET A 100 -10.43 24.81 -0.87
C MET A 100 -11.81 25.17 -1.46
N GLU A 101 -12.47 24.26 -2.18
CA GLU A 101 -13.75 24.42 -2.91
C GLU A 101 -13.68 25.30 -4.17
N TYR A 102 -13.02 26.45 -4.09
CA TYR A 102 -12.82 27.37 -5.23
C TYR A 102 -11.45 27.23 -5.89
N LYS A 103 -10.52 26.50 -5.26
CA LYS A 103 -9.15 26.32 -5.75
C LYS A 103 -8.49 25.07 -5.15
N PHE A 104 -7.62 24.45 -5.93
CA PHE A 104 -6.67 23.45 -5.46
C PHE A 104 -5.33 24.10 -5.09
N VAL A 105 -4.85 23.80 -3.89
CA VAL A 105 -3.58 24.30 -3.35
C VAL A 105 -2.62 23.14 -3.16
N GLU A 106 -1.46 23.18 -3.83
CA GLU A 106 -0.37 22.23 -3.59
C GLU A 106 0.26 22.51 -2.21
N LEU A 107 0.24 21.50 -1.34
CA LEU A 107 0.81 21.55 0.00
C LEU A 107 2.27 21.08 0.03
N LEU A 108 2.59 20.03 -0.72
CA LEU A 108 3.91 19.40 -0.76
C LEU A 108 4.04 18.61 -2.07
N SER A 109 5.22 18.64 -2.68
CA SER A 109 5.48 17.89 -3.91
C SER A 109 6.79 17.10 -3.83
N LEU A 110 6.72 15.80 -4.08
CA LEU A 110 7.86 14.89 -3.94
C LEU A 110 8.17 14.23 -5.28
N ARG A 111 9.46 14.13 -5.61
CA ARG A 111 9.93 13.50 -6.85
C ARG A 111 10.43 12.10 -6.57
N PHE A 112 9.79 11.13 -7.19
CA PHE A 112 10.10 9.72 -7.12
C PHE A 112 10.82 9.26 -8.39
N THR A 113 11.61 8.22 -8.26
CA THR A 113 12.25 7.51 -9.37
C THR A 113 11.80 6.06 -9.37
N LYS A 114 11.59 5.49 -10.55
CA LYS A 114 11.30 4.06 -10.69
C LYS A 114 12.47 3.26 -10.15
N SER A 115 12.19 2.22 -9.38
CA SER A 115 13.24 1.28 -8.96
C SER A 115 13.81 0.51 -10.17
N PRO A 116 15.11 0.14 -10.11
CA PRO A 116 15.70 -0.75 -11.10
C PRO A 116 14.95 -2.08 -11.17
N ASP A 117 14.75 -2.62 -12.38
CA ASP A 117 13.97 -3.84 -12.58
C ASP A 117 14.55 -5.04 -11.81
N GLU A 118 15.88 -5.11 -11.64
CA GLU A 118 16.51 -6.16 -10.85
C GLU A 118 16.11 -6.11 -9.37
N PHE A 119 16.11 -4.92 -8.78
CA PHE A 119 15.65 -4.71 -7.40
C PHE A 119 14.19 -5.11 -7.24
N VAL A 120 13.34 -4.69 -8.19
CA VAL A 120 11.91 -5.05 -8.18
C VAL A 120 11.73 -6.57 -8.28
N ARG A 121 12.46 -7.25 -9.17
CA ARG A 121 12.42 -8.72 -9.29
C ARG A 121 12.83 -9.43 -8.00
N GLN A 122 13.89 -8.96 -7.33
CA GLN A 122 14.32 -9.52 -6.05
C GLN A 122 13.25 -9.31 -4.97
N GLN A 123 12.67 -8.11 -4.89
CA GLN A 123 11.62 -7.79 -3.93
C GLN A 123 10.34 -8.62 -4.17
N VAL A 124 9.92 -8.76 -5.43
CA VAL A 124 8.75 -9.59 -5.80
C VAL A 124 9.02 -11.05 -5.46
N SER A 125 10.21 -11.58 -5.78
CA SER A 125 10.58 -12.96 -5.44
C SER A 125 10.56 -13.19 -3.93
N HIS A 126 11.08 -12.25 -3.14
CA HIS A 126 11.03 -12.31 -1.69
C HIS A 126 9.59 -12.31 -1.17
N ARG A 127 8.74 -11.36 -1.61
CA ARG A 127 7.33 -11.29 -1.20
C ARG A 127 6.57 -12.58 -1.55
N PHE A 128 6.81 -13.12 -2.75
CA PHE A 128 6.22 -14.39 -3.17
C PHE A 128 6.66 -15.55 -2.27
N LYS A 129 7.94 -15.62 -1.91
CA LYS A 129 8.47 -16.65 -1.00
C LYS A 129 7.81 -16.58 0.38
N VAL A 130 7.73 -15.39 0.97
CA VAL A 130 7.07 -15.17 2.27
C VAL A 130 5.61 -15.60 2.22
N LEU A 131 4.86 -15.17 1.20
CA LEU A 131 3.45 -15.56 1.05
C LEU A 131 3.26 -17.07 0.84
N LYS A 132 4.17 -17.70 0.09
CA LYS A 132 4.17 -19.15 -0.09
C LYS A 132 4.40 -19.88 1.24
N GLU A 133 5.36 -19.42 2.04
CA GLU A 133 5.64 -19.99 3.37
C GLU A 133 4.46 -19.80 4.33
N GLU A 134 3.88 -18.61 4.41
CA GLU A 134 2.68 -18.35 5.23
C GLU A 134 1.50 -19.23 4.81
N LYS A 135 1.29 -19.40 3.50
CA LYS A 135 0.24 -20.28 2.97
C LYS A 135 0.43 -21.72 3.39
N GLU A 136 1.65 -22.25 3.31
CA GLU A 136 1.95 -23.62 3.73
C GLU A 136 1.71 -23.80 5.25
N VAL A 137 2.11 -22.82 6.07
CA VAL A 137 1.84 -22.85 7.52
C VAL A 137 0.33 -22.83 7.80
N LEU A 138 -0.44 -21.96 7.15
CA LEU A 138 -1.90 -21.93 7.32
C LEU A 138 -2.57 -23.22 6.87
N LYS A 139 -2.12 -23.79 5.75
CA LYS A 139 -2.63 -25.07 5.24
C LYS A 139 -2.35 -26.22 6.20
N ALA A 140 -1.13 -26.30 6.75
CA ALA A 140 -0.77 -27.31 7.75
C ALA A 140 -1.61 -27.19 9.04
N LYS A 141 -1.89 -25.96 9.49
CA LYS A 141 -2.81 -25.70 10.62
C LYS A 141 -4.23 -26.19 10.32
N LEU A 142 -4.76 -25.85 9.14
CA LEU A 142 -6.09 -26.26 8.70
C LEU A 142 -6.21 -27.79 8.62
N ASP A 143 -5.19 -28.47 8.07
CA ASP A 143 -5.16 -29.93 7.98
C ASP A 143 -5.09 -30.59 9.36
N SER A 144 -4.32 -30.02 10.28
CA SER A 144 -4.23 -30.49 11.66
C SER A 144 -5.56 -30.33 12.41
N MET A 145 -6.23 -29.18 12.25
CA MET A 145 -7.58 -28.95 12.79
C MET A 145 -8.60 -29.92 12.19
N ASN A 146 -8.59 -30.12 10.86
CA ASN A 146 -9.49 -31.06 10.19
C ASN A 146 -9.29 -32.49 10.71
N LYS A 147 -8.04 -32.92 10.93
CA LYS A 147 -7.74 -34.23 11.54
C LYS A 147 -8.29 -34.32 12.97
N LEU A 148 -8.13 -33.29 13.79
CA LEU A 148 -8.63 -33.26 15.16
C LEU A 148 -10.17 -33.34 15.22
N ILE A 149 -10.86 -32.60 14.36
CA ILE A 149 -12.33 -32.62 14.29
C ILE A 149 -12.81 -34.00 13.81
N ARG A 150 -12.14 -34.62 12.83
CA ARG A 150 -12.44 -35.99 12.38
C ARG A 150 -12.35 -37.00 13.52
N LEU A 151 -11.37 -36.82 14.40
CA LEU A 151 -11.13 -37.72 15.53
C LEU A 151 -12.13 -37.50 16.68
N ARG A 152 -12.53 -36.25 16.94
CA ARG A 152 -13.30 -35.88 18.14
C ARG A 152 -14.81 -35.75 17.91
N ASN A 153 -15.24 -35.29 16.74
CA ASN A 153 -16.66 -35.00 16.46
C ASN A 153 -16.98 -35.18 14.96
N PRO A 154 -17.06 -36.44 14.47
CA PRO A 154 -17.31 -36.73 13.05
C PRO A 154 -18.68 -36.23 12.55
N SER A 155 -19.68 -36.11 13.43
CA SER A 155 -21.01 -35.57 13.13
C SER A 155 -20.99 -34.08 12.78
N LEU A 156 -20.05 -33.31 13.35
CA LEU A 156 -19.90 -31.87 13.11
C LEU A 156 -19.32 -31.60 11.71
N LEU A 157 -18.44 -32.47 11.22
CA LEU A 157 -17.94 -32.44 9.83
C LEU A 157 -19.03 -32.73 8.80
N LEU A 158 -19.91 -33.69 9.08
CA LEU A 158 -21.08 -33.97 8.25
C LEU A 158 -22.04 -32.78 8.18
N GLN A 159 -22.22 -32.06 9.28
CA GLN A 159 -23.02 -30.83 9.29
C GLN A 159 -22.33 -29.67 8.55
N MET A 160 -21.03 -29.45 8.73
CA MET A 160 -20.28 -28.42 7.98
C MET A 160 -20.27 -28.71 6.48
N GLY A 161 -20.09 -29.97 6.07
CA GLY A 161 -20.19 -30.38 4.66
C GLY A 161 -21.58 -30.13 4.07
N LYS A 162 -22.64 -30.38 4.85
CA LYS A 162 -24.03 -30.07 4.46
C LYS A 162 -24.38 -28.58 4.49
N MET A 163 -23.65 -27.76 5.26
CA MET A 163 -23.82 -26.29 5.27
C MET A 163 -23.07 -25.60 4.12
N LEU A 164 -21.90 -26.12 3.73
CA LEU A 164 -21.18 -25.69 2.53
C LEU A 164 -21.85 -26.19 1.24
N GLN A 165 -22.75 -27.18 1.33
CA GLN A 165 -23.58 -27.65 0.24
C GLN A 165 -25.06 -27.32 0.48
N LYS A 166 -25.52 -26.15 0.07
CA LYS A 166 -26.96 -25.88 -0.13
C LYS A 166 -27.18 -24.81 -1.20
N PRO A 167 -28.28 -24.87 -1.98
CA PRO A 167 -28.74 -25.95 -2.84
C PRO A 167 -28.53 -25.57 -4.33
N LYS A 168 -28.37 -26.56 -5.22
CA LYS A 168 -28.61 -26.32 -6.66
C LYS A 168 -30.08 -25.94 -6.81
N SER A 169 -30.36 -24.71 -7.21
CA SER A 169 -31.71 -24.26 -7.56
C SER A 169 -32.21 -25.09 -8.75
N ASN A 170 -33.11 -26.03 -8.47
CA ASN A 170 -33.99 -26.65 -9.45
C ASN A 170 -35.32 -25.90 -9.44
N GLU A 171 -35.53 -25.01 -10.41
CA GLU A 171 -36.83 -24.74 -11.03
C GLU A 171 -36.53 -24.50 -12.52
N THR A 172 -36.62 -25.52 -13.38
CA THR A 172 -37.84 -26.09 -13.98
C THR A 172 -38.53 -25.11 -14.93
N GLN A 173 -38.23 -25.29 -16.22
CA GLN A 173 -39.18 -25.26 -17.35
C GLN A 173 -40.32 -24.23 -17.27
N ALA A 174 -40.13 -23.08 -17.93
CA ALA A 174 -41.23 -22.36 -18.56
C ALA A 174 -41.20 -22.67 -20.07
N ALA A 175 -41.82 -23.81 -20.41
CA ALA A 175 -42.35 -24.03 -21.74
C ALA A 175 -43.81 -23.59 -21.73
N ARG A 176 -44.11 -22.44 -22.34
CA ARG A 176 -45.29 -22.12 -23.15
C ARG A 176 -45.35 -20.63 -23.44
#